data_AF-A0A094CFU5-F1
#
_entry.id   AF-A0A094CFU5-F1
#
_cell.length_a   1.000
_cell.length_b   1.000
_cell.length_c   1.000
_cell.angle_alpha   90.00
_cell.angle_beta   90.00
_cell.angle_gamma   90.00
#
_symmetry.space_group_name_H-M   'P 1'
#
loop_
_entity.id
_entity.type
_entity.pdbx_description
1 polymer ?
#
loop_
_entity_poly.entity_id
_entity_poly.type
_entity_poly.pdbx_seq_one_letter_code
_entity_poly.pdbx_strand_id
1 'polypeptide(L)'
;MRRATIRALRTARRAHIQTFHNSRTGHSSQYVQGLRFTSTSNRREPLPAPLKSSMHIRRISVAVASGLVAAGAWYGYKGTSTSESSSGQSQSLTTSAYSGAKSAETAAAASANTRQAVVVTADSIYTGSIEGDEPISKYTDNSGRKVLEMLTAEQATQKLRTNEESYLVGRGQGVVRYDVVQIPSNDPIEDDHSEKIVEVPHAVATGATGNPSSDWMFWGVYDGHSGWTTSAKLRQTLINYVARELNSTYKAALIDPTLTSPTSEAIEAAIKTGFNRLDHEIVHESVEKVMKANSKLAAAEMLAPALSGACALLSFYDSNSKLLRVACTGDSRAVLGRRGAGGKWIATPLSVDQTGGAPDEAARLRKAHPNEPYVVKNGRILGGLEPSRAFGDAIYKWSRETSERMKRSFFGKTPSPLLKTPPYVTAEPIVTTTKMEPENGDFVVMATDGLWEMLTNEEVIGLVGQWIEKQSSENKGSSNGWLKLFSSQEKGLPVERSSTSKSNDGQKTPIRQQQWGVEGGENQRFVVEDKNVATHLVRNALGGKNNEMLRALLTLPAPYSRRYRDDLTVEVIFFGNTPKTGNVTTNEDATAPISAKAKL
;
A
#
# COMPACT_ATOMS: atom_id res chain seq x y z
N MET A 1 23.57 23.45 62.09
CA MET A 1 24.05 24.42 61.08
C MET A 1 23.06 24.45 59.91
N ARG A 2 22.53 25.65 59.58
CA ARG A 2 21.70 26.07 58.40
C ARG A 2 20.38 25.29 58.15
N ARG A 3 19.18 25.84 58.48
CA ARG A 3 18.29 26.80 57.75
C ARG A 3 17.91 26.28 56.33
N ALA A 4 16.66 26.25 55.84
CA ALA A 4 15.44 27.00 56.16
C ALA A 4 14.15 26.29 55.65
N THR A 5 13.02 26.86 56.05
CA THR A 5 11.64 26.39 55.98
C THR A 5 10.79 27.21 54.97
N ILE A 6 9.60 26.69 54.62
CA ILE A 6 8.32 27.39 54.29
C ILE A 6 7.97 27.74 52.81
N ARG A 7 6.97 26.99 52.28
CA ARG A 7 5.59 27.37 51.87
C ARG A 7 5.36 28.60 50.94
N ALA A 8 4.53 28.43 49.89
CA ALA A 8 3.20 29.07 49.74
C ALA A 8 2.48 28.78 48.41
N LEU A 9 1.15 28.86 48.48
CA LEU A 9 0.10 28.62 47.49
C LEU A 9 -0.60 29.96 47.11
N ARG A 10 -1.30 29.96 45.96
CA ARG A 10 -2.31 30.93 45.41
C ARG A 10 -1.73 32.19 44.73
N THR A 11 -2.18 32.54 43.52
CA THR A 11 -3.45 33.25 43.29
C THR A 11 -3.86 33.31 41.81
N ALA A 12 -5.17 33.42 41.57
CA ALA A 12 -5.83 33.64 40.29
C ALA A 12 -6.04 35.14 39.99
N ARG A 13 -6.06 35.51 38.69
CA ARG A 13 -6.67 36.73 38.07
C ARG A 13 -6.79 36.48 36.56
N ARG A 14 -7.68 37.06 35.75
CA ARG A 14 -9.06 37.58 35.81
C ARG A 14 -9.41 37.96 34.36
N ALA A 15 -10.67 37.78 33.95
CA ALA A 15 -11.19 38.12 32.63
C ALA A 15 -11.37 39.63 32.41
N HIS A 16 -11.33 40.07 31.14
CA HIS A 16 -11.72 41.42 30.71
C HIS A 16 -13.13 41.39 30.09
N ILE A 17 -14.03 42.19 30.66
CA ILE A 17 -15.34 42.55 30.12
C ILE A 17 -15.24 44.01 29.65
N GLN A 18 -15.75 44.32 28.46
CA GLN A 18 -16.12 45.66 28.06
C GLN A 18 -17.65 45.75 27.99
N THR A 19 -18.20 46.73 28.70
CA THR A 19 -19.60 47.15 28.69
C THR A 19 -19.75 48.47 27.92
N PHE A 20 -20.81 48.59 27.11
CA PHE A 20 -21.38 49.87 26.70
C PHE A 20 -22.90 49.89 26.99
N HIS A 21 -23.40 51.08 27.31
CA HIS A 21 -24.68 51.38 27.97
C HIS A 21 -25.91 51.45 27.04
N ASN A 22 -27.03 50.93 27.58
CA ASN A 22 -28.43 51.39 27.57
C ASN A 22 -29.00 52.24 26.41
N SER A 23 -30.14 51.77 25.88
CA SER A 23 -31.40 52.52 25.96
C SER A 23 -32.63 51.58 25.98
N ARG A 24 -33.65 52.01 26.74
CA ARG A 24 -34.91 51.34 27.05
C ARG A 24 -35.91 51.39 25.89
N THR A 25 -36.79 50.39 25.80
CA THR A 25 -38.26 50.52 25.69
C THR A 25 -38.87 49.13 25.91
N GLY A 26 -40.02 49.07 26.58
CA GLY A 26 -40.62 47.82 27.06
C GLY A 26 -42.02 47.53 26.49
N HIS A 27 -42.66 46.52 27.11
CA HIS A 27 -44.05 46.03 26.94
C HIS A 27 -44.26 45.17 25.67
N SER A 28 -45.04 44.08 25.62
CA SER A 28 -45.99 43.47 26.56
C SER A 28 -46.13 41.96 26.27
N SER A 29 -46.67 41.27 27.25
CA SER A 29 -47.09 39.86 27.27
C SER A 29 -48.27 39.58 26.33
N GLN A 30 -48.34 38.38 25.74
CA GLN A 30 -49.56 37.56 25.78
C GLN A 30 -49.33 36.10 25.36
N TYR A 31 -49.81 35.21 26.24
CA TYR A 31 -50.07 33.78 26.06
C TYR A 31 -51.24 33.54 25.09
N VAL A 32 -51.17 32.53 24.21
CA VAL A 32 -52.31 31.66 23.85
C VAL A 32 -51.81 30.24 23.54
N GLN A 33 -52.47 29.25 24.17
CA GLN A 33 -52.34 27.81 23.96
C GLN A 33 -53.13 27.34 22.70
N GLY A 34 -52.77 26.18 22.14
CA GLY A 34 -53.80 25.23 21.68
C GLY A 34 -53.66 24.60 20.28
N LEU A 35 -53.16 23.36 20.27
CA LEU A 35 -53.75 22.15 19.65
C LEU A 35 -54.02 22.04 18.12
N ARG A 36 -53.21 21.16 17.50
CA ARG A 36 -53.55 19.91 16.76
C ARG A 36 -54.41 19.92 15.45
N PHE A 37 -53.73 19.35 14.42
CA PHE A 37 -54.12 18.30 13.45
C PHE A 37 -54.48 18.62 11.98
N THR A 38 -53.87 17.77 11.13
CA THR A 38 -54.21 17.24 9.79
C THR A 38 -53.85 17.99 8.48
N SER A 39 -52.87 17.39 7.79
CA SER A 39 -52.70 17.11 6.34
C SER A 39 -53.27 18.06 5.27
N THR A 40 -52.42 18.50 4.34
CA THR A 40 -52.32 17.94 2.97
C THR A 40 -51.08 18.46 2.21
N SER A 41 -50.59 17.60 1.32
CA SER A 41 -49.61 17.76 0.23
C SER A 41 -49.28 19.16 -0.31
N ASN A 42 -47.99 19.48 -0.51
CA ASN A 42 -47.32 19.42 -1.82
C ASN A 42 -45.86 19.92 -1.81
N ARG A 43 -45.06 19.29 -2.68
CA ARG A 43 -43.79 19.73 -3.31
C ARG A 43 -42.53 19.91 -2.42
N ARG A 44 -41.67 18.88 -2.49
CA ARG A 44 -40.24 18.93 -2.15
C ARG A 44 -39.43 19.40 -3.35
N GLU A 45 -38.57 20.39 -3.15
CA GLU A 45 -37.40 20.64 -3.99
C GLU A 45 -36.27 19.65 -3.64
N PRO A 46 -35.47 19.17 -4.61
CA PRO A 46 -34.34 18.29 -4.33
C PRO A 46 -33.06 19.09 -4.03
N LEU A 47 -32.50 18.88 -2.84
CA LEU A 47 -31.10 19.23 -2.52
C LEU A 47 -30.13 18.21 -3.15
N PRO A 48 -28.93 18.62 -3.58
CA PRO A 48 -28.02 17.80 -4.38
C PRO A 48 -27.32 16.71 -3.56
N ALA A 49 -27.25 15.51 -4.14
CA ALA A 49 -26.63 14.32 -3.59
C ALA A 49 -25.08 14.40 -3.60
N PRO A 50 -24.38 13.77 -2.64
CA PRO A 50 -22.92 13.63 -2.69
C PRO A 50 -22.48 12.61 -3.76
N LEU A 51 -21.37 12.95 -4.42
CA LEU A 51 -20.75 12.29 -5.56
C LEU A 51 -20.42 10.81 -5.27
N LYS A 52 -21.02 9.92 -6.05
CA LYS A 52 -20.65 8.50 -6.15
C LYS A 52 -19.52 8.37 -7.16
N SER A 53 -18.32 7.98 -6.72
CA SER A 53 -17.30 7.46 -7.64
C SER A 53 -17.75 6.08 -8.12
N SER A 54 -18.08 5.96 -9.41
CA SER A 54 -18.40 4.69 -10.05
C SER A 54 -17.46 4.50 -11.24
N MET A 55 -16.42 3.69 -11.07
CA MET A 55 -15.64 3.17 -12.19
C MET A 55 -16.55 2.28 -13.05
N HIS A 56 -17.09 2.85 -14.13
CA HIS A 56 -17.79 2.09 -15.15
C HIS A 56 -16.76 1.48 -16.09
N ILE A 57 -16.57 0.17 -15.98
CA ILE A 57 -15.83 -0.63 -16.96
C ILE A 57 -16.72 -0.74 -18.21
N ARG A 58 -16.27 -0.17 -19.34
CA ARG A 58 -16.95 -0.36 -20.62
C ARG A 58 -16.79 -1.81 -21.07
N ARG A 59 -17.92 -2.47 -21.34
CA ARG A 59 -17.98 -3.81 -21.94
C ARG A 59 -17.45 -3.74 -23.37
N ILE A 60 -16.41 -4.50 -23.66
CA ILE A 60 -15.94 -4.77 -25.03
C ILE A 60 -17.00 -5.66 -25.71
N SER A 61 -17.53 -5.17 -26.82
CA SER A 61 -18.45 -5.95 -27.66
C SER A 61 -17.62 -6.85 -28.58
N VAL A 62 -17.95 -8.14 -28.57
CA VAL A 62 -17.44 -9.17 -29.46
C VAL A 62 -17.84 -8.83 -30.90
N ALA A 63 -16.87 -8.68 -31.80
CA ALA A 63 -17.10 -8.62 -33.24
C ALA A 63 -16.63 -9.94 -33.87
N VAL A 64 -17.58 -10.68 -34.43
CA VAL A 64 -17.34 -11.88 -35.24
C VAL A 64 -17.24 -11.47 -36.72
N ALA A 65 -16.12 -11.88 -37.32
CA ALA A 65 -15.78 -12.15 -38.72
C ALA A 65 -16.67 -11.65 -39.88
N SER A 66 -16.03 -10.99 -40.86
CA SER A 66 -16.16 -11.07 -42.34
C SER A 66 -15.04 -10.18 -42.91
N GLY A 67 -14.11 -10.53 -43.78
CA GLY A 67 -14.10 -11.47 -44.90
C GLY A 67 -13.85 -10.69 -46.20
N LEU A 68 -12.60 -10.66 -46.68
CA LEU A 68 -12.16 -10.28 -48.06
C LEU A 68 -12.42 -8.85 -48.56
N VAL A 69 -11.36 -8.05 -48.76
CA VAL A 69 -10.85 -7.59 -50.07
C VAL A 69 -9.43 -7.07 -49.86
N ALA A 70 -8.46 -7.79 -50.40
CA ALA A 70 -7.10 -7.34 -50.62
C ALA A 70 -6.97 -6.77 -52.04
N ALA A 71 -5.94 -5.94 -52.23
CA ALA A 71 -5.38 -5.44 -53.49
C ALA A 71 -6.07 -4.21 -54.12
N GLY A 72 -5.32 -3.10 -54.17
CA GLY A 72 -5.72 -1.93 -54.95
C GLY A 72 -4.85 -0.69 -54.74
N ALA A 73 -3.72 -0.64 -55.45
CA ALA A 73 -3.08 0.59 -55.94
C ALA A 73 -2.33 1.51 -54.96
N TRP A 74 -1.14 1.04 -54.57
CA TRP A 74 0.07 1.86 -54.63
C TRP A 74 0.38 2.11 -56.12
N TYR A 75 -0.06 3.23 -56.71
CA TYR A 75 0.62 3.96 -57.80
C TYR A 75 -0.22 5.13 -58.34
N GLY A 76 0.44 6.28 -58.54
CA GLY A 76 -0.04 7.42 -59.32
C GLY A 76 -0.59 8.56 -58.45
N TYR A 77 -0.15 9.81 -58.57
CA TYR A 77 0.70 10.44 -59.56
C TYR A 77 0.99 11.88 -59.06
N LYS A 78 2.23 12.35 -59.19
CA LYS A 78 2.61 13.76 -59.02
C LYS A 78 1.99 14.60 -60.14
N GLY A 79 1.53 15.82 -59.88
CA GLY A 79 1.38 16.83 -60.95
C GLY A 79 0.38 17.97 -60.71
N THR A 80 0.91 19.07 -60.16
CA THR A 80 0.73 20.50 -60.54
C THR A 80 -0.58 21.05 -61.15
N SER A 81 -1.17 22.01 -60.42
CA SER A 81 -1.68 23.36 -60.81
C SER A 81 -2.67 23.54 -61.99
N THR A 82 -3.90 24.02 -61.74
CA THR A 82 -4.37 25.43 -61.87
C THR A 82 -5.91 25.59 -61.73
N SER A 83 -6.28 26.60 -60.93
CA SER A 83 -7.38 27.58 -61.00
C SER A 83 -8.84 27.27 -61.41
N GLU A 84 -9.72 27.76 -60.52
CA GLU A 84 -10.98 28.51 -60.73
C GLU A 84 -12.38 27.84 -60.62
N SER A 85 -12.96 28.05 -59.42
CA SER A 85 -14.30 28.59 -59.10
C SER A 85 -15.59 27.81 -59.42
N SER A 86 -16.31 27.37 -58.37
CA SER A 86 -17.49 28.09 -57.82
C SER A 86 -18.20 27.33 -56.67
N SER A 87 -18.36 28.06 -55.56
CA SER A 87 -19.38 28.04 -54.49
C SER A 87 -20.11 26.76 -54.04
N GLY A 88 -19.94 26.43 -52.75
CA GLY A 88 -20.86 25.60 -51.94
C GLY A 88 -20.36 25.46 -50.48
N GLN A 89 -20.97 26.21 -49.56
CA GLN A 89 -20.54 26.52 -48.20
C GLN A 89 -20.38 25.34 -47.21
N SER A 90 -19.39 25.43 -46.31
CA SER A 90 -19.53 25.00 -44.90
C SER A 90 -18.60 25.86 -44.01
N GLN A 91 -19.21 26.55 -43.05
CA GLN A 91 -18.58 27.59 -42.22
C GLN A 91 -17.67 26.98 -41.13
N SER A 92 -16.43 27.45 -41.09
CA SER A 92 -15.50 27.39 -39.95
C SER A 92 -15.36 28.80 -39.38
N LEU A 93 -15.58 28.97 -38.07
CA LEU A 93 -15.37 30.24 -37.37
C LEU A 93 -13.94 30.30 -36.80
N THR A 94 -13.15 31.20 -37.36
CA THR A 94 -11.79 31.58 -36.97
C THR A 94 -11.76 32.63 -35.85
N THR A 95 -10.84 32.43 -34.90
CA THR A 95 -9.93 33.38 -34.22
C THR A 95 -10.24 34.88 -34.15
N SER A 96 -9.85 35.50 -33.02
CA SER A 96 -9.24 36.83 -33.05
C SER A 96 -8.21 37.02 -31.95
N ALA A 97 -6.95 37.11 -32.36
CA ALA A 97 -5.86 37.76 -31.64
C ALA A 97 -5.97 39.28 -31.84
N TYR A 98 -5.47 40.06 -30.88
CA TYR A 98 -5.21 41.49 -31.06
C TYR A 98 -3.71 41.75 -30.96
N SER A 99 -3.17 42.38 -32.01
CA SER A 99 -1.78 42.78 -32.20
C SER A 99 -1.58 44.26 -31.83
N GLY A 100 -0.42 44.58 -31.26
CA GLY A 100 0.16 45.92 -31.24
C GLY A 100 1.66 45.85 -31.55
N ALA A 101 2.05 46.39 -32.70
CA ALA A 101 3.44 46.55 -33.17
C ALA A 101 4.11 47.76 -32.45
N LYS A 102 5.43 48.04 -32.44
CA LYS A 102 6.56 47.77 -33.34
C LYS A 102 7.83 48.36 -32.69
N SER A 103 8.95 47.63 -32.66
CA SER A 103 10.32 48.14 -32.88
C SER A 103 11.34 46.99 -32.75
N ALA A 104 12.21 46.86 -33.75
CA ALA A 104 13.26 45.86 -33.82
C ALA A 104 14.59 46.43 -33.32
N GLU A 105 15.48 45.50 -32.94
CA GLU A 105 16.90 45.64 -32.60
C GLU A 105 17.23 46.24 -31.22
N THR A 106 17.53 45.38 -30.24
CA THR A 106 18.91 45.17 -29.76
C THR A 106 18.98 43.94 -28.84
N ALA A 107 20.02 43.13 -29.03
CA ALA A 107 20.76 42.36 -28.02
C ALA A 107 19.99 41.60 -26.90
N ALA A 108 20.12 40.27 -26.96
CA ALA A 108 20.32 39.36 -25.82
C ALA A 108 19.59 39.72 -24.50
N ALA A 109 18.40 39.15 -24.29
CA ALA A 109 17.79 39.11 -22.97
C ALA A 109 16.93 37.85 -22.76
N ALA A 110 17.32 37.08 -21.74
CA ALA A 110 16.58 36.05 -21.01
C ALA A 110 16.04 34.83 -21.80
N SER A 111 16.78 33.72 -21.71
CA SER A 111 16.18 32.38 -21.69
C SER A 111 15.11 32.35 -20.60
N ALA A 112 13.83 32.42 -20.97
CA ALA A 112 12.75 32.19 -20.03
C ALA A 112 12.83 30.72 -19.58
N ASN A 113 13.28 30.48 -18.34
CA ASN A 113 13.34 29.13 -17.76
C ASN A 113 11.94 28.49 -17.85
N THR A 114 11.83 27.44 -18.66
CA THR A 114 10.60 26.67 -18.82
C THR A 114 10.63 25.50 -17.85
N ARG A 115 9.69 25.47 -16.91
CA ARG A 115 9.56 24.41 -15.88
C ARG A 115 8.44 23.45 -16.24
N GLN A 116 8.53 22.19 -15.85
CA GLN A 116 7.47 21.22 -16.10
C GLN A 116 6.44 21.19 -14.96
N ALA A 117 5.20 20.88 -15.30
CA ALA A 117 4.08 20.87 -14.37
C ALA A 117 3.18 19.64 -14.57
N VAL A 118 2.55 19.24 -13.48
CA VAL A 118 1.46 18.26 -13.48
C VAL A 118 0.17 19.02 -13.25
N VAL A 119 -0.76 18.93 -14.20
CA VAL A 119 -2.07 19.57 -14.06
C VAL A 119 -3.11 18.53 -13.72
N VAL A 120 -3.78 18.75 -12.60
CA VAL A 120 -4.78 17.85 -12.02
C VAL A 120 -6.16 18.48 -12.17
N THR A 121 -7.08 17.76 -12.81
CA THR A 121 -8.51 18.10 -12.89
C THR A 121 -9.34 17.10 -12.10
N ALA A 122 -10.66 17.33 -12.02
CA ALA A 122 -11.58 16.42 -11.37
C ALA A 122 -11.49 14.98 -11.92
N ASP A 123 -11.16 14.80 -13.21
CA ASP A 123 -11.23 13.51 -13.90
C ASP A 123 -9.97 13.15 -14.72
N SER A 124 -8.95 14.01 -14.76
CA SER A 124 -7.76 13.76 -15.59
C SER A 124 -6.48 14.38 -15.04
N ILE A 125 -5.34 13.83 -15.47
CA ILE A 125 -4.01 14.40 -15.27
C ILE A 125 -3.30 14.52 -16.62
N TYR A 126 -2.57 15.61 -16.81
CA TYR A 126 -1.69 15.80 -17.96
C TYR A 126 -0.42 16.56 -17.53
N THR A 127 0.67 16.36 -18.27
CA THR A 127 1.90 17.14 -18.10
C THR A 127 1.84 18.41 -18.96
N GLY A 128 2.48 19.48 -18.51
CA GLY A 128 2.55 20.76 -19.22
C GLY A 128 3.81 21.54 -18.84
N SER A 129 3.98 22.71 -19.46
CA SER A 129 5.09 23.64 -19.18
C SER A 129 4.59 24.93 -18.55
N ILE A 130 5.43 25.54 -17.70
CA ILE A 130 5.23 26.83 -17.06
C ILE A 130 6.42 27.71 -17.44
N GLU A 131 6.13 28.90 -17.95
CA GLU A 131 7.15 29.87 -18.33
C GLU A 131 7.52 30.76 -17.15
N GLY A 132 8.82 30.97 -16.96
CA GLY A 132 9.36 31.91 -15.97
C GLY A 132 9.61 31.31 -14.59
N ASP A 133 10.32 32.09 -13.78
CA ASP A 133 10.81 31.71 -12.44
C ASP A 133 9.85 32.12 -11.31
N GLU A 134 8.70 32.73 -11.64
CA GLU A 134 7.74 33.19 -10.64
C GLU A 134 7.07 32.01 -9.89
N PRO A 135 6.80 32.16 -8.57
CA PRO A 135 6.08 31.15 -7.81
C PRO A 135 4.72 30.83 -8.44
N ILE A 136 4.46 29.54 -8.65
CA ILE A 136 3.19 29.08 -9.19
C ILE A 136 2.13 29.26 -8.10
N SER A 137 1.40 30.38 -8.19
CA SER A 137 0.24 30.64 -7.36
C SER A 137 -1.01 30.58 -8.23
N LYS A 138 -2.04 29.91 -7.72
CA LYS A 138 -3.39 29.99 -8.28
C LYS A 138 -4.28 30.68 -7.27
N TYR A 139 -4.99 31.71 -7.71
CA TYR A 139 -6.30 31.98 -7.13
C TYR A 139 -7.15 30.74 -7.40
N THR A 140 -7.57 30.06 -6.34
CA THR A 140 -8.54 28.96 -6.46
C THR A 140 -9.83 29.54 -7.03
N ASP A 141 -10.01 29.43 -8.35
CA ASP A 141 -11.33 29.55 -8.94
C ASP A 141 -12.16 28.31 -8.58
N ASN A 142 -13.47 28.39 -8.77
CA ASN A 142 -14.39 27.28 -8.49
C ASN A 142 -14.21 26.08 -9.46
N SER A 143 -13.18 26.07 -10.31
CA SER A 143 -12.94 25.02 -11.31
C SER A 143 -12.28 23.77 -10.74
N GLY A 144 -11.70 23.83 -9.53
CA GLY A 144 -11.01 22.70 -8.89
C GLY A 144 -9.69 22.28 -9.55
N ARG A 145 -9.21 22.98 -10.58
CA ARG A 145 -7.98 22.65 -11.31
C ARG A 145 -6.73 23.06 -10.53
N LYS A 146 -5.88 22.11 -10.14
CA LYS A 146 -4.58 22.38 -9.49
C LYS A 146 -3.45 22.22 -10.50
N VAL A 147 -2.58 23.23 -10.58
CA VAL A 147 -1.33 23.15 -11.35
C VAL A 147 -0.23 22.97 -10.32
N LEU A 148 0.42 21.82 -10.35
CA LEU A 148 1.50 21.47 -9.45
C LEU A 148 2.80 21.55 -10.23
N GLU A 149 3.80 22.21 -9.66
CA GLU A 149 5.15 22.07 -10.18
C GLU A 149 5.59 20.61 -10.09
N MET A 150 6.09 20.07 -11.19
CA MET A 150 6.58 18.70 -11.19
C MET A 150 7.91 18.65 -10.44
N LEU A 151 8.07 17.63 -9.59
CA LEU A 151 9.32 17.45 -8.83
C LEU A 151 10.51 17.37 -9.79
N THR A 152 11.68 17.87 -9.39
CA THR A 152 12.93 17.55 -10.09
C THR A 152 13.30 16.08 -9.87
N ALA A 153 14.29 15.56 -10.61
CA ALA A 153 14.76 14.18 -10.42
C ALA A 153 15.35 13.95 -9.02
N GLU A 154 16.03 14.96 -8.49
CA GLU A 154 16.62 14.97 -7.16
C GLU A 154 15.53 15.00 -6.08
N GLN A 155 14.51 15.85 -6.24
CA GLN A 155 13.37 15.91 -5.33
C GLN A 155 12.56 14.61 -5.35
N ALA A 156 12.36 14.00 -6.52
CA ALA A 156 11.69 12.70 -6.64
C ALA A 156 12.48 11.60 -5.92
N THR A 157 13.80 11.58 -6.08
CA THR A 157 14.68 10.66 -5.35
C THR A 157 14.63 10.92 -3.85
N GLN A 158 14.69 12.17 -3.40
CA GLN A 158 14.55 12.51 -1.98
C GLN A 158 13.20 12.04 -1.41
N LYS A 159 12.11 12.19 -2.18
CA LYS A 159 10.78 11.74 -1.77
C LYS A 159 10.70 10.22 -1.65
N LEU A 160 11.27 9.47 -2.60
CA LEU A 160 11.36 8.00 -2.52
C LEU A 160 12.12 7.55 -1.26
N ARG A 161 13.21 8.24 -0.95
CA ARG A 161 14.10 7.92 0.17
C ARG A 161 13.61 8.43 1.52
N THR A 162 12.45 9.09 1.61
CA THR A 162 12.01 9.75 2.85
C THR A 162 11.77 8.75 3.99
N ASN A 163 11.21 7.59 3.67
CA ASN A 163 10.88 6.54 4.63
C ASN A 163 11.65 5.23 4.34
N GLU A 164 12.82 5.31 3.71
CA GLU A 164 13.64 4.12 3.48
C GLU A 164 14.43 3.77 4.74
N GLU A 165 14.46 2.50 5.08
CA GLU A 165 15.19 1.96 6.22
C GLU A 165 15.95 0.71 5.79
N SER A 166 17.15 0.51 6.33
CA SER A 166 17.96 -0.67 6.04
C SER A 166 18.73 -1.08 7.29
N TYR A 167 18.76 -2.38 7.56
CA TYR A 167 19.33 -2.94 8.79
C TYR A 167 20.25 -4.10 8.46
N LEU A 168 21.46 -4.08 9.01
CA LEU A 168 22.41 -5.19 8.98
C LEU A 168 22.20 -6.07 10.22
N VAL A 169 22.12 -7.38 10.00
CA VAL A 169 21.79 -8.36 11.03
C VAL A 169 23.05 -9.17 11.37
N GLY A 170 23.62 -8.87 12.54
CA GLY A 170 24.84 -9.49 13.06
C GLY A 170 24.59 -10.72 13.95
N ARG A 171 23.49 -11.45 13.75
CA ARG A 171 23.10 -12.60 14.58
C ARG A 171 23.89 -13.88 14.28
N GLY A 172 24.64 -13.89 13.18
CA GLY A 172 25.59 -14.94 12.84
C GLY A 172 25.06 -15.98 11.84
N GLN A 173 23.73 -16.15 11.77
CA GLN A 173 23.10 -17.15 10.92
C GLN A 173 21.70 -16.71 10.50
N GLY A 174 21.26 -17.15 9.32
CA GLY A 174 19.90 -16.99 8.85
C GLY A 174 19.68 -15.73 8.01
N VAL A 175 19.70 -14.55 8.61
CA VAL A 175 19.46 -13.27 7.93
C VAL A 175 20.63 -12.32 8.14
N VAL A 176 21.00 -11.60 7.08
CA VAL A 176 22.16 -10.69 7.07
C VAL A 176 21.77 -9.23 6.87
N ARG A 177 20.65 -8.97 6.20
CA ARG A 177 20.14 -7.63 5.93
C ARG A 177 18.65 -7.67 5.65
N TYR A 178 17.94 -6.62 6.03
CA TYR A 178 16.61 -6.34 5.47
C TYR A 178 16.46 -4.85 5.19
N ASP A 179 15.68 -4.54 4.15
CA ASP A 179 15.43 -3.19 3.66
C ASP A 179 13.92 -2.95 3.58
N VAL A 180 13.48 -1.76 3.99
CA VAL A 180 12.07 -1.35 4.00
C VAL A 180 11.90 0.02 3.34
N VAL A 181 10.78 0.25 2.68
CA VAL A 181 10.35 1.59 2.25
C VAL A 181 8.82 1.72 2.31
N GLN A 182 8.34 2.92 2.67
CA GLN A 182 6.92 3.28 2.60
C GLN A 182 6.68 4.55 1.77
N ILE A 183 5.82 4.47 0.74
CA ILE A 183 5.37 5.63 -0.05
C ILE A 183 3.87 5.86 0.15
N PRO A 184 3.47 6.92 0.88
CA PRO A 184 2.07 7.23 1.12
C PRO A 184 1.36 7.68 -0.15
N SER A 185 0.16 7.15 -0.39
CA SER A 185 -0.86 7.62 -1.32
C SER A 185 -2.04 8.24 -0.57
N ASN A 186 -2.36 7.70 0.60
CA ASN A 186 -3.31 8.26 1.56
C ASN A 186 -2.61 9.22 2.54
N ASP A 187 -3.40 10.06 3.22
CA ASP A 187 -2.93 10.94 4.30
C ASP A 187 -3.88 10.84 5.52
N PRO A 188 -3.43 10.24 6.63
CA PRO A 188 -2.17 9.50 6.78
C PRO A 188 -2.13 8.23 5.91
N ILE A 189 -0.93 7.65 5.74
CA ILE A 189 -0.75 6.32 5.12
C ILE A 189 -1.58 5.28 5.88
N GLU A 190 -2.25 4.38 5.16
CA GLU A 190 -3.00 3.28 5.75
C GLU A 190 -2.13 2.04 5.94
N ASP A 191 -1.11 1.82 5.10
CA ASP A 191 -0.12 0.76 5.29
C ASP A 191 0.74 0.92 6.55
N ASP A 192 1.15 -0.20 7.15
CA ASP A 192 2.11 -0.25 8.24
C ASP A 192 3.02 -1.51 8.13
N HIS A 193 4.12 -1.57 8.90
CA HIS A 193 5.04 -2.72 8.92
C HIS A 193 5.62 -2.97 10.32
N SER A 194 6.15 -4.18 10.57
CA SER A 194 6.89 -4.44 11.81
C SER A 194 7.85 -5.61 11.77
N GLU A 195 8.97 -5.46 12.46
CA GLU A 195 10.02 -6.46 12.55
C GLU A 195 10.36 -6.76 14.01
N LYS A 196 10.73 -8.01 14.27
CA LYS A 196 11.19 -8.41 15.62
C LYS A 196 12.10 -9.61 15.57
N ILE A 197 13.19 -9.55 16.32
CA ILE A 197 14.04 -10.71 16.62
C ILE A 197 13.86 -11.04 18.10
N VAL A 198 13.52 -12.30 18.38
CA VAL A 198 13.38 -12.85 19.73
C VAL A 198 14.42 -13.94 19.89
N GLU A 199 15.40 -13.72 20.76
CA GLU A 199 16.38 -14.75 21.12
C GLU A 199 15.72 -15.79 22.03
N VAL A 200 15.83 -17.05 21.63
CA VAL A 200 15.20 -18.19 22.28
C VAL A 200 16.30 -19.08 22.89
N PRO A 201 16.24 -19.38 24.20
CA PRO A 201 17.21 -20.27 24.83
C PRO A 201 17.23 -21.66 24.18
N HIS A 202 18.40 -22.31 24.16
CA HIS A 202 18.55 -23.66 23.57
C HIS A 202 17.53 -24.68 24.10
N ALA A 203 17.18 -24.59 25.39
CA ALA A 203 16.17 -25.43 26.01
C ALA A 203 14.80 -25.35 25.32
N VAL A 204 14.46 -24.23 24.68
CA VAL A 204 13.22 -24.02 23.92
C VAL A 204 13.45 -24.15 22.41
N ALA A 205 14.68 -23.97 21.93
CA ALA A 205 15.04 -24.06 20.52
C ALA A 205 15.26 -25.49 19.99
N THR A 206 15.39 -26.49 20.87
CA THR A 206 15.39 -27.93 20.51
C THR A 206 16.50 -28.34 19.53
N GLY A 207 17.71 -27.81 19.70
CA GLY A 207 18.84 -28.04 18.79
C GLY A 207 19.71 -29.26 19.17
N ALA A 208 20.15 -30.04 18.18
CA ALA A 208 21.20 -31.06 18.30
C ALA A 208 22.63 -30.49 18.18
N THR A 209 22.77 -29.18 17.96
CA THR A 209 24.05 -28.48 17.75
C THR A 209 24.37 -27.59 18.94
N GLY A 210 25.63 -27.61 19.40
CA GLY A 210 26.13 -26.91 20.60
C GLY A 210 26.08 -25.37 20.61
N ASN A 211 25.12 -24.74 19.92
CA ASN A 211 24.83 -23.30 20.01
C ASN A 211 23.87 -23.01 21.18
N PRO A 212 24.18 -22.06 22.09
CA PRO A 212 23.43 -21.83 23.32
C PRO A 212 22.05 -21.17 23.14
N SER A 213 21.73 -20.66 21.95
CA SER A 213 20.45 -20.00 21.62
C SER A 213 20.18 -20.04 20.11
N SER A 214 18.91 -19.89 19.73
CA SER A 214 18.47 -19.62 18.35
C SER A 214 17.61 -18.36 18.31
N ASP A 215 17.32 -17.86 17.11
CA ASP A 215 16.49 -16.68 16.93
C ASP A 215 15.17 -17.03 16.24
N TRP A 216 14.10 -16.48 16.80
CA TRP A 216 12.83 -16.32 16.12
C TRP A 216 12.76 -14.94 15.52
N MET A 217 12.64 -14.87 14.20
CA MET A 217 12.70 -13.62 13.46
C MET A 217 11.38 -13.41 12.73
N PHE A 218 10.83 -12.20 12.85
CA PHE A 218 9.52 -11.82 12.34
C PHE A 218 9.63 -10.58 11.48
N TRP A 219 8.89 -10.58 10.38
CA TRP A 219 8.70 -9.46 9.48
C TRP A 219 7.24 -9.42 9.05
N GLY A 220 6.62 -8.25 9.09
CA GLY A 220 5.20 -8.08 8.91
C GLY A 220 4.88 -6.87 8.05
N VAL A 221 3.97 -7.04 7.10
CA VAL A 221 3.43 -5.95 6.27
C VAL A 221 1.91 -5.94 6.41
N TYR A 222 1.33 -4.76 6.62
CA TYR A 222 -0.08 -4.58 6.93
C TYR A 222 -0.70 -3.53 6.00
N ASP A 223 -1.53 -3.97 5.06
CA ASP A 223 -2.25 -3.10 4.13
C ASP A 223 -3.54 -2.63 4.80
N GLY A 224 -3.60 -1.36 5.19
CA GLY A 224 -4.74 -0.81 5.91
C GLY A 224 -5.79 -0.25 4.96
N HIS A 225 -7.07 -0.29 5.37
CA HIS A 225 -8.14 0.35 4.61
C HIS A 225 -9.24 0.90 5.51
N SER A 226 -9.92 1.95 5.00
CA SER A 226 -10.95 2.67 5.75
C SER A 226 -10.42 3.28 7.06
N GLY A 227 -9.15 3.68 7.06
CA GLY A 227 -8.39 4.19 8.19
C GLY A 227 -7.16 3.32 8.52
N TRP A 228 -6.12 3.96 9.03
CA TRP A 228 -4.83 3.39 9.41
C TRP A 228 -4.80 2.67 10.79
N THR A 229 -5.90 2.74 11.54
CA THR A 229 -5.90 2.34 12.96
C THR A 229 -5.77 0.83 13.17
N THR A 230 -6.25 0.00 12.23
CA THR A 230 -6.09 -1.46 12.30
C THR A 230 -4.64 -1.84 12.02
N SER A 231 -4.06 -1.40 10.91
CA SER A 231 -2.66 -1.68 10.55
C SER A 231 -1.69 -1.20 11.64
N ALA A 232 -1.91 -0.02 12.22
CA ALA A 232 -1.13 0.45 13.36
C ALA A 232 -1.26 -0.42 14.62
N LYS A 233 -2.47 -0.94 14.92
CA LYS A 233 -2.65 -1.90 16.01
C LYS A 233 -1.91 -3.21 15.71
N LEU A 234 -1.91 -3.67 14.45
CA LEU A 234 -1.17 -4.87 14.04
C LEU A 234 0.34 -4.69 14.19
N ARG A 235 0.92 -3.58 13.70
CA ARG A 235 2.34 -3.25 13.90
C ARG A 235 2.75 -3.39 15.35
N GLN A 236 1.95 -2.86 16.27
CA GLN A 236 2.27 -2.83 17.69
C GLN A 236 2.13 -4.19 18.40
N THR A 237 1.20 -5.04 17.95
CA THR A 237 0.72 -6.16 18.78
C THR A 237 0.76 -7.53 18.13
N LEU A 238 0.66 -7.67 16.80
CA LEU A 238 0.48 -8.97 16.14
C LEU A 238 1.63 -9.94 16.43
N ILE A 239 2.89 -9.49 16.26
CA ILE A 239 4.07 -10.32 16.54
C ILE A 239 4.06 -10.81 17.99
N ASN A 240 3.66 -9.97 18.94
CA ASN A 240 3.62 -10.35 20.36
C ASN A 240 2.56 -11.42 20.65
N TYR A 241 1.40 -11.34 19.99
CA TYR A 241 0.37 -12.37 20.08
C TYR A 241 0.89 -13.71 19.55
N VAL A 242 1.45 -13.72 18.33
CA VAL A 242 2.00 -14.92 17.69
C VAL A 242 3.16 -15.51 18.49
N ALA A 243 4.12 -14.69 18.92
CA ALA A 243 5.27 -15.15 19.69
C ALA A 243 4.87 -15.78 21.05
N ARG A 244 3.79 -15.30 21.68
CA ARG A 244 3.26 -15.90 22.93
C ARG A 244 2.64 -17.28 22.70
N GLU A 245 1.90 -17.46 21.61
CA GLU A 245 1.36 -18.77 21.24
C GLU A 245 2.47 -19.75 20.87
N LEU A 246 3.45 -19.29 20.09
CA LEU A 246 4.64 -20.09 19.76
C LEU A 246 5.40 -20.50 21.02
N ASN A 247 5.70 -19.57 21.93
CA ASN A 247 6.39 -19.87 23.17
C ASN A 247 5.65 -20.92 24.02
N SER A 248 4.32 -20.81 24.13
CA SER A 248 3.50 -21.82 24.82
C SER A 248 3.59 -23.19 24.14
N THR A 249 3.53 -23.21 22.81
CA THR A 249 3.59 -24.43 21.98
C THR A 249 4.95 -25.12 22.09
N TYR A 250 6.05 -24.36 21.99
CA TYR A 250 7.40 -24.90 22.17
C TYR A 250 7.62 -25.41 23.58
N LYS A 251 7.20 -24.68 24.62
CA LYS A 251 7.29 -25.17 26.01
C LYS A 251 6.49 -26.45 26.24
N ALA A 252 5.30 -26.58 25.65
CA ALA A 252 4.50 -27.78 25.76
C ALA A 252 5.21 -29.00 25.14
N ALA A 253 5.85 -28.83 23.97
CA ALA A 253 6.60 -29.89 23.32
C ALA A 253 7.80 -30.38 24.17
N LEU A 254 8.46 -29.50 24.93
CA LEU A 254 9.56 -29.90 25.82
C LEU A 254 9.14 -30.77 27.00
N ILE A 255 7.86 -30.71 27.40
CA ILE A 255 7.34 -31.51 28.51
C ILE A 255 7.11 -32.95 28.05
N ASP A 256 6.81 -33.15 26.77
CA ASP A 256 6.61 -34.46 26.18
C ASP A 256 7.97 -35.12 25.85
N PRO A 257 8.37 -36.20 26.54
CA PRO A 257 9.66 -36.85 26.30
C PRO A 257 9.79 -37.47 24.90
N THR A 258 8.68 -37.61 24.17
CA THR A 258 8.65 -38.17 22.81
C THR A 258 8.90 -37.12 21.73
N LEU A 259 8.79 -35.84 22.06
CA LEU A 259 8.97 -34.73 21.12
C LEU A 259 10.30 -34.04 21.39
N THR A 260 11.10 -33.91 20.34
CA THR A 260 12.26 -33.02 20.38
C THR A 260 11.83 -31.59 20.09
N SER A 261 10.86 -31.36 19.21
CA SER A 261 10.32 -30.04 18.85
C SER A 261 8.82 -30.12 18.52
N PRO A 262 8.08 -28.98 18.52
CA PRO A 262 6.68 -28.99 18.10
C PRO A 262 6.51 -29.47 16.66
N THR A 263 5.39 -30.14 16.38
CA THR A 263 5.02 -30.49 15.01
C THR A 263 4.72 -29.24 14.18
N SER A 264 4.80 -29.37 12.85
CA SER A 264 4.51 -28.23 11.97
C SER A 264 3.07 -27.74 12.12
N GLU A 265 2.14 -28.67 12.32
CA GLU A 265 0.72 -28.40 12.52
C GLU A 265 0.47 -27.64 13.84
N ALA A 266 1.22 -27.97 14.90
CA ALA A 266 1.15 -27.26 16.17
C ALA A 266 1.65 -25.81 16.05
N ILE A 267 2.75 -25.59 15.31
CA ILE A 267 3.28 -24.25 15.03
C ILE A 267 2.29 -23.44 14.19
N GLU A 268 1.72 -24.05 13.14
CA GLU A 268 0.69 -23.40 12.32
C GLU A 268 -0.54 -23.03 13.16
N ALA A 269 -1.03 -23.94 14.00
CA ALA A 269 -2.15 -23.69 14.89
C ALA A 269 -1.85 -22.56 15.90
N ALA A 270 -0.62 -22.46 16.40
CA ALA A 270 -0.19 -21.38 17.27
C ALA A 270 -0.25 -20.02 16.56
N ILE A 271 0.24 -19.94 15.31
CA ILE A 271 0.18 -18.71 14.50
C ILE A 271 -1.28 -18.31 14.25
N LYS A 272 -2.14 -19.24 13.79
CA LYS A 272 -3.57 -18.98 13.58
C LYS A 272 -4.28 -18.53 14.85
N THR A 273 -3.94 -19.14 15.98
CA THR A 273 -4.47 -18.76 17.29
C THR A 273 -4.07 -17.33 17.66
N GLY A 274 -2.82 -16.93 17.41
CA GLY A 274 -2.34 -15.57 17.66
C GLY A 274 -3.11 -14.53 16.84
N PHE A 275 -3.34 -14.80 15.56
CA PHE A 275 -4.14 -13.95 14.66
C PHE A 275 -5.59 -13.84 15.16
N ASN A 276 -6.26 -14.97 15.36
CA ASN A 276 -7.67 -15.00 15.76
C ASN A 276 -7.90 -14.37 17.14
N ARG A 277 -6.97 -14.53 18.10
CA ARG A 277 -7.08 -13.89 19.41
C ARG A 277 -6.99 -12.37 19.32
N LEU A 278 -6.04 -11.84 18.56
CA LEU A 278 -5.91 -10.40 18.38
C LEU A 278 -7.14 -9.82 17.67
N ASP A 279 -7.63 -10.48 16.61
CA ASP A 279 -8.84 -10.01 15.93
C ASP A 279 -10.08 -10.08 16.82
N HIS A 280 -10.20 -11.10 17.68
CA HIS A 280 -11.27 -11.18 18.66
C HIS A 280 -11.22 -10.02 19.69
N GLU A 281 -10.02 -9.65 20.17
CA GLU A 281 -9.83 -8.46 21.02
C GLU A 281 -10.29 -7.19 20.29
N ILE A 282 -9.86 -7.03 19.03
CA ILE A 282 -10.17 -5.87 18.20
C ILE A 282 -11.67 -5.77 17.92
N VAL A 283 -12.31 -6.86 17.54
CA VAL A 283 -13.68 -6.86 17.00
C VAL A 283 -14.73 -7.04 18.09
N HIS A 284 -14.53 -7.94 19.04
CA HIS A 284 -15.59 -8.35 19.98
C HIS A 284 -15.37 -7.77 21.38
N GLU A 285 -14.17 -7.91 21.95
CA GLU A 285 -13.92 -7.38 23.30
C GLU A 285 -13.99 -5.84 23.33
N SER A 286 -13.62 -5.16 22.25
CA SER A 286 -13.76 -3.71 22.13
C SER A 286 -15.22 -3.26 22.27
N VAL A 287 -16.17 -4.00 21.71
CA VAL A 287 -17.60 -3.74 21.85
C VAL A 287 -18.03 -3.90 23.31
N GLU A 288 -17.60 -4.96 23.99
CA GLU A 288 -17.93 -5.18 25.40
C GLU A 288 -17.39 -4.05 26.28
N LYS A 289 -16.14 -3.64 26.06
CA LYS A 289 -15.49 -2.52 26.77
C LYS A 289 -16.26 -1.21 26.56
N VAL A 290 -16.66 -0.92 25.32
CA VAL A 290 -17.43 0.28 24.97
C VAL A 290 -18.83 0.25 25.55
N MET A 291 -19.50 -0.90 25.52
CA MET A 291 -20.81 -1.06 26.12
C MET A 291 -20.78 -0.87 27.64
N LYS A 292 -19.73 -1.36 28.30
CA LYS A 292 -19.51 -1.15 29.73
C LYS A 292 -19.17 0.31 30.06
N ALA A 293 -18.34 0.96 29.26
CA ALA A 293 -17.98 2.37 29.44
C ALA A 293 -19.15 3.32 29.13
N ASN A 294 -20.05 2.93 28.23
CA ASN A 294 -21.21 3.70 27.77
C ASN A 294 -20.86 5.16 27.38
N SER A 295 -19.70 5.34 26.74
CA SER A 295 -19.16 6.65 26.37
C SER A 295 -18.83 6.69 24.89
N LYS A 296 -19.29 7.74 24.20
CA LYS A 296 -18.98 7.97 22.79
C LYS A 296 -17.49 8.26 22.55
N LEU A 297 -16.82 8.87 23.53
CA LEU A 297 -15.38 9.12 23.45
C LEU A 297 -14.61 7.80 23.54
N ALA A 298 -14.94 6.96 24.52
CA ALA A 298 -14.34 5.63 24.64
C ALA A 298 -14.62 4.77 23.39
N ALA A 299 -15.82 4.89 22.81
CA ALA A 299 -16.15 4.23 21.56
C ALA A 299 -15.29 4.68 20.38
N ALA A 300 -15.07 5.99 20.23
CA ALA A 300 -14.25 6.54 19.15
C ALA A 300 -12.80 6.03 19.21
N GLU A 301 -12.26 5.84 20.42
CA GLU A 301 -10.90 5.32 20.63
C GLU A 301 -10.83 3.79 20.47
N MET A 302 -11.70 3.06 21.17
CA MET A 302 -11.63 1.59 21.27
C MET A 302 -12.15 0.87 20.02
N LEU A 303 -13.13 1.45 19.31
CA LEU A 303 -13.68 0.83 18.09
C LEU A 303 -12.90 1.23 16.83
N ALA A 304 -11.97 2.18 16.89
CA ALA A 304 -11.29 2.63 15.67
C ALA A 304 -10.58 1.48 14.94
N PRO A 305 -9.83 0.56 15.59
CA PRO A 305 -9.27 -0.63 14.92
C PRO A 305 -10.34 -1.67 14.54
N ALA A 306 -11.53 -1.64 15.13
CA ALA A 306 -12.62 -2.54 14.73
C ALA A 306 -13.33 -2.05 13.45
N LEU A 307 -13.39 -0.73 13.25
CA LEU A 307 -14.19 -0.09 12.20
C LEU A 307 -13.40 0.20 10.90
N SER A 308 -12.07 0.29 10.99
CA SER A 308 -11.15 0.11 9.86
C SER A 308 -10.83 -1.38 9.68
N GLY A 309 -10.06 -1.72 8.66
CA GLY A 309 -9.54 -3.07 8.48
C GLY A 309 -8.10 -3.04 8.02
N ALA A 310 -7.45 -4.20 8.06
CA ALA A 310 -6.14 -4.37 7.45
C ALA A 310 -5.90 -5.82 7.01
N CYS A 311 -5.26 -6.00 5.87
CA CYS A 311 -4.59 -7.24 5.52
C CYS A 311 -3.34 -7.40 6.42
N ALA A 312 -2.87 -8.63 6.55
CA ALA A 312 -1.66 -8.94 7.30
C ALA A 312 -0.88 -10.06 6.61
N LEU A 313 0.38 -9.78 6.31
CA LEU A 313 1.34 -10.74 5.82
C LEU A 313 2.48 -10.80 6.82
N LEU A 314 2.55 -11.89 7.59
CA LEU A 314 3.56 -12.09 8.62
C LEU A 314 4.45 -13.27 8.25
N SER A 315 5.76 -13.06 8.24
CA SER A 315 6.73 -14.13 8.17
C SER A 315 7.31 -14.45 9.55
N PHE A 316 7.54 -15.74 9.79
CA PHE A 316 8.21 -16.28 10.98
C PHE A 316 9.32 -17.22 10.54
N TYR A 317 10.55 -16.81 10.79
CA TYR A 317 11.75 -17.61 10.53
C TYR A 317 12.35 -18.12 11.84
N ASP A 318 12.57 -19.42 11.92
CA ASP A 318 13.32 -20.05 13.01
C ASP A 318 14.74 -20.35 12.52
N SER A 319 15.73 -19.65 13.09
CA SER A 319 17.12 -19.79 12.69
C SER A 319 17.71 -21.18 12.95
N ASN A 320 17.12 -21.96 13.85
CA ASN A 320 17.56 -23.32 14.14
C ASN A 320 17.07 -24.30 13.07
N SER A 321 15.76 -24.34 12.82
CA SER A 321 15.20 -25.22 11.80
C SER A 321 15.40 -24.72 10.37
N LYS A 322 15.79 -23.45 10.17
CA LYS A 322 15.83 -22.75 8.87
C LYS A 322 14.51 -22.79 8.12
N LEU A 323 13.39 -22.94 8.83
CA LEU A 323 12.06 -22.93 8.24
C LEU A 323 11.48 -21.52 8.32
N LEU A 324 11.07 -21.00 7.18
CA LEU A 324 10.29 -19.77 7.05
C LEU A 324 8.81 -20.15 6.92
N ARG A 325 7.98 -19.59 7.78
CA ARG A 325 6.52 -19.70 7.69
C ARG A 325 5.94 -18.35 7.30
N VAL A 326 5.11 -18.33 6.25
CA VAL A 326 4.42 -17.11 5.82
C VAL A 326 2.93 -17.27 6.08
N ALA A 327 2.40 -16.44 6.98
CA ALA A 327 1.00 -16.36 7.34
C ALA A 327 0.34 -15.17 6.63
N CYS A 328 -0.57 -15.47 5.70
CA CYS A 328 -1.25 -14.48 4.87
C CYS A 328 -2.75 -14.40 5.21
N THR A 329 -3.19 -13.19 5.53
CA THR A 329 -4.58 -12.77 5.73
C THR A 329 -4.82 -11.56 4.84
N GLY A 330 -5.35 -11.75 3.64
CA GLY A 330 -5.62 -10.68 2.67
C GLY A 330 -4.85 -10.84 1.36
N ASP A 331 -4.56 -9.73 0.70
CA ASP A 331 -4.00 -9.65 -0.66
C ASP A 331 -2.61 -8.98 -0.76
N SER A 332 -1.94 -8.78 0.36
CA SER A 332 -0.48 -8.61 0.39
C SER A 332 0.24 -9.94 0.05
N ARG A 333 1.45 -9.88 -0.51
CA ARG A 333 2.13 -11.07 -1.02
C ARG A 333 3.60 -11.17 -0.62
N ALA A 334 4.05 -12.40 -0.35
CA ALA A 334 5.45 -12.77 -0.16
C ALA A 334 5.95 -13.61 -1.34
N VAL A 335 7.14 -13.32 -1.86
CA VAL A 335 7.78 -14.06 -2.95
C VAL A 335 9.24 -14.34 -2.62
N LEU A 336 9.63 -15.61 -2.72
CA LEU A 336 11.01 -16.08 -2.58
C LEU A 336 11.76 -15.92 -3.91
N GLY A 337 12.94 -15.31 -3.83
CA GLY A 337 13.98 -15.40 -4.86
C GLY A 337 15.02 -16.44 -4.48
N ARG A 338 15.15 -17.50 -5.28
CA ARG A 338 16.18 -18.54 -5.13
C ARG A 338 16.97 -18.71 -6.42
N ARG A 339 18.29 -18.92 -6.33
CA ARG A 339 19.11 -19.26 -7.50
C ARG A 339 18.71 -20.64 -8.02
N GLY A 340 18.25 -20.70 -9.27
CA GLY A 340 18.05 -21.94 -10.01
C GLY A 340 19.36 -22.57 -10.48
N ALA A 341 19.30 -23.81 -10.96
CA ALA A 341 20.47 -24.54 -11.43
C ALA A 341 21.18 -23.85 -12.61
N GLY A 342 20.44 -23.12 -13.45
CA GLY A 342 20.98 -22.33 -14.56
C GLY A 342 21.62 -21.00 -14.13
N GLY A 343 21.72 -20.73 -12.83
CA GLY A 343 22.25 -19.48 -12.27
C GLY A 343 21.26 -18.31 -12.30
N LYS A 344 20.13 -18.40 -13.00
CA LYS A 344 19.05 -17.38 -12.93
C LYS A 344 18.25 -17.50 -11.64
N TRP A 345 17.56 -16.43 -11.26
CA TRP A 345 16.65 -16.42 -10.13
C TRP A 345 15.32 -17.09 -10.49
N ILE A 346 14.71 -17.78 -9.53
CA ILE A 346 13.36 -18.34 -9.63
C ILE A 346 12.48 -17.59 -8.64
N ALA A 347 11.37 -17.05 -9.13
CA ALA A 347 10.34 -16.41 -8.31
C ALA A 347 9.34 -17.46 -7.83
N THR A 348 9.30 -17.71 -6.53
CA THR A 348 8.35 -18.66 -5.93
C THR A 348 7.42 -17.91 -4.97
N PRO A 349 6.11 -17.75 -5.29
CA PRO A 349 5.16 -17.14 -4.39
C PRO A 349 5.01 -18.00 -3.12
N LEU A 350 5.12 -17.36 -1.96
CA LEU A 350 4.96 -18.00 -0.65
C LEU A 350 3.58 -17.74 -0.04
N SER A 351 2.74 -16.95 -0.71
CA SER A 351 1.35 -16.69 -0.35
C SER A 351 0.50 -16.54 -1.60
N VAL A 352 -0.82 -16.66 -1.44
CA VAL A 352 -1.82 -16.48 -2.51
C VAL A 352 -2.77 -15.39 -2.06
N ASP A 353 -3.03 -14.41 -2.93
CA ASP A 353 -3.90 -13.27 -2.64
C ASP A 353 -5.34 -13.73 -2.34
N GLN A 354 -5.91 -13.26 -1.23
CA GLN A 354 -7.20 -13.74 -0.71
C GLN A 354 -8.30 -12.70 -0.93
N THR A 355 -8.81 -12.59 -2.16
CA THR A 355 -9.88 -11.66 -2.51
C THR A 355 -11.21 -12.37 -2.80
N GLY A 356 -12.32 -11.62 -2.83
CA GLY A 356 -13.59 -12.17 -3.33
C GLY A 356 -13.54 -12.57 -4.81
N GLY A 357 -12.56 -12.10 -5.58
CA GLY A 357 -12.33 -12.48 -6.98
C GLY A 357 -11.59 -13.81 -7.14
N ALA A 358 -10.85 -14.25 -6.12
CA ALA A 358 -10.11 -15.51 -6.15
C ALA A 358 -11.08 -16.71 -6.14
N PRO A 359 -10.96 -17.68 -7.08
CA PRO A 359 -11.91 -18.79 -7.19
C PRO A 359 -12.08 -19.60 -5.89
N ASP A 360 -10.97 -19.89 -5.20
CA ASP A 360 -10.97 -20.71 -3.99
C ASP A 360 -11.62 -19.98 -2.80
N GLU A 361 -11.31 -18.69 -2.61
CA GLU A 361 -11.97 -17.88 -1.56
C GLU A 361 -13.45 -17.64 -1.87
N ALA A 362 -13.80 -17.41 -3.13
CA ALA A 362 -15.19 -17.31 -3.55
C ALA A 362 -15.96 -18.62 -3.32
N ALA A 363 -15.33 -19.77 -3.56
CA ALA A 363 -15.90 -21.08 -3.27
C ALA A 363 -16.05 -21.30 -1.76
N ARG A 364 -15.03 -20.95 -0.96
CA ARG A 364 -15.07 -21.00 0.52
C ARG A 364 -16.25 -20.18 1.07
N LEU A 365 -16.41 -18.95 0.60
CA LEU A 365 -17.49 -18.04 1.02
C LEU A 365 -18.88 -18.56 0.63
N ARG A 366 -19.06 -19.05 -0.60
CA ARG A 366 -20.34 -19.64 -1.03
C ARG A 366 -20.70 -20.88 -0.22
N LYS A 367 -19.70 -21.68 0.18
CA LYS A 367 -19.89 -22.85 1.05
C LYS A 367 -20.27 -22.44 2.49
N ALA A 368 -19.65 -21.38 3.01
CA ALA A 368 -19.93 -20.87 4.36
C ALA A 368 -21.31 -20.18 4.47
N HIS A 369 -21.79 -19.59 3.37
CA HIS A 369 -23.06 -18.84 3.33
C HIS A 369 -24.01 -19.42 2.27
N PRO A 370 -24.58 -20.62 2.50
CA PRO A 370 -25.50 -21.24 1.55
C PRO A 370 -26.73 -20.36 1.33
N ASN A 371 -27.22 -20.31 0.09
CA ASN A 371 -28.38 -19.51 -0.34
C ASN A 371 -28.17 -17.98 -0.32
N GLU A 372 -26.92 -17.52 -0.28
CA GLU A 372 -26.57 -16.11 -0.40
C GLU A 372 -25.83 -15.82 -1.72
N PRO A 373 -26.55 -15.62 -2.85
CA PRO A 373 -25.93 -15.47 -4.16
C PRO A 373 -25.02 -14.23 -4.29
N TYR A 374 -25.16 -13.27 -3.37
CA TYR A 374 -24.38 -12.04 -3.31
C TYR A 374 -23.36 -12.01 -2.17
N VAL A 375 -23.01 -13.17 -1.60
CA VAL A 375 -21.90 -13.29 -0.64
C VAL A 375 -20.60 -12.72 -1.23
N VAL A 376 -20.39 -12.97 -2.53
CA VAL A 376 -19.41 -12.31 -3.38
C VAL A 376 -20.15 -11.65 -4.54
N LYS A 377 -19.92 -10.36 -4.75
CA LYS A 377 -20.52 -9.59 -5.84
C LYS A 377 -19.44 -8.72 -6.48
N ASN A 378 -19.26 -8.83 -7.80
CA ASN A 378 -18.21 -8.13 -8.55
C ASN A 378 -16.80 -8.34 -7.96
N GLY A 379 -16.49 -9.57 -7.54
CA GLY A 379 -15.19 -9.90 -6.92
C GLY A 379 -15.02 -9.38 -5.49
N ARG A 380 -16.05 -8.80 -4.88
CA ARG A 380 -15.98 -8.19 -3.53
C ARG A 380 -16.95 -8.83 -2.55
N ILE A 381 -16.56 -8.91 -1.29
CA ILE A 381 -17.36 -9.45 -0.18
C ILE A 381 -18.56 -8.55 0.05
N LEU A 382 -19.77 -9.10 -0.08
CA LEU A 382 -21.03 -8.37 -0.09
C LEU A 382 -21.05 -7.16 -1.08
N GLY A 383 -20.17 -7.17 -2.08
CA GLY A 383 -19.98 -6.08 -3.04
C GLY A 383 -19.21 -4.85 -2.54
N GLY A 384 -18.63 -4.90 -1.34
CA GLY A 384 -17.91 -3.76 -0.74
C GLY A 384 -16.40 -3.99 -0.59
N LEU A 385 -16.02 -4.98 0.21
CA LEU A 385 -14.63 -5.24 0.58
C LEU A 385 -13.92 -6.12 -0.46
N GLU A 386 -12.69 -5.76 -0.84
CA GLU A 386 -11.86 -6.56 -1.76
C GLU A 386 -11.28 -7.81 -1.08
N PRO A 387 -10.54 -7.69 0.04
CA PRO A 387 -10.00 -8.86 0.73
C PRO A 387 -11.12 -9.69 1.38
N SER A 388 -11.03 -11.00 1.22
CA SER A 388 -11.90 -12.00 1.84
C SER A 388 -11.50 -12.34 3.27
N ARG A 389 -10.27 -11.98 3.64
CA ARG A 389 -9.68 -12.15 4.96
C ARG A 389 -8.98 -10.86 5.37
N ALA A 390 -9.27 -10.38 6.57
CA ALA A 390 -8.71 -9.13 7.11
C ALA A 390 -8.90 -9.09 8.64
N PHE A 391 -8.02 -8.36 9.32
CA PHE A 391 -8.26 -7.90 10.69
C PHE A 391 -9.24 -6.74 10.71
N GLY A 392 -9.91 -6.51 11.84
CA GLY A 392 -10.86 -5.42 11.97
C GLY A 392 -12.10 -5.70 11.12
N ASP A 393 -12.51 -4.75 10.28
CA ASP A 393 -13.65 -4.89 9.37
C ASP A 393 -14.92 -5.42 10.06
N ALA A 394 -15.14 -4.96 11.29
CA ALA A 394 -16.07 -5.58 12.21
C ALA A 394 -17.52 -5.60 11.69
N ILE A 395 -17.88 -4.70 10.76
CA ILE A 395 -19.18 -4.70 10.10
C ILE A 395 -19.48 -5.98 9.29
N TYR A 396 -18.43 -6.70 8.86
CA TYR A 396 -18.55 -7.99 8.18
C TYR A 396 -18.55 -9.19 9.15
N LYS A 397 -18.23 -8.96 10.44
CA LYS A 397 -18.06 -9.98 11.47
C LYS A 397 -19.16 -9.95 12.53
N TRP A 398 -19.65 -8.76 12.86
CA TRP A 398 -20.72 -8.56 13.83
C TRP A 398 -22.07 -9.06 13.34
N SER A 399 -22.89 -9.50 14.30
CA SER A 399 -24.31 -9.71 14.06
C SER A 399 -24.98 -8.39 13.64
N ARG A 400 -26.09 -8.49 12.88
CA ARG A 400 -26.89 -7.32 12.50
C ARG A 400 -27.31 -6.50 13.71
N GLU A 401 -27.67 -7.16 14.82
CA GLU A 401 -28.03 -6.50 16.07
C GLU A 401 -26.88 -5.66 16.62
N THR A 402 -25.68 -6.23 16.72
CA THR A 402 -24.48 -5.53 17.19
C THR A 402 -24.14 -4.35 16.27
N SER A 403 -24.13 -4.54 14.95
CA SER A 403 -23.87 -3.45 14.00
C SER A 403 -24.88 -2.30 14.15
N GLU A 404 -26.17 -2.62 14.25
CA GLU A 404 -27.22 -1.63 14.44
C GLU A 404 -27.13 -0.92 15.79
N ARG A 405 -26.71 -1.62 16.85
CA ARG A 405 -26.45 -1.02 18.15
C ARG A 405 -25.26 -0.06 18.09
N MET A 406 -24.15 -0.48 17.48
CA MET A 406 -22.96 0.37 17.32
C MET A 406 -23.26 1.61 16.48
N LYS A 407 -24.06 1.48 15.42
CA LYS A 407 -24.57 2.61 14.63
C LYS A 407 -25.35 3.61 15.48
N ARG A 408 -26.38 3.15 16.20
CA ARG A 408 -27.28 4.03 16.96
C ARG A 408 -26.58 4.71 18.13
N SER A 409 -25.73 3.98 18.84
CA SER A 409 -25.13 4.48 20.09
C SER A 409 -23.80 5.20 19.86
N PHE A 410 -23.04 4.84 18.83
CA PHE A 410 -21.62 5.20 18.71
C PHE A 410 -21.14 5.56 17.29
N PHE A 411 -22.03 6.04 16.41
CA PHE A 411 -21.68 6.48 15.05
C PHE A 411 -21.08 5.38 14.15
N GLY A 412 -21.36 4.11 14.44
CA GLY A 412 -20.99 3.00 13.57
C GLY A 412 -21.59 3.10 12.16
N LYS A 413 -20.95 2.42 11.20
CA LYS A 413 -21.40 2.34 9.80
C LYS A 413 -22.74 1.61 9.68
N THR A 414 -23.51 1.93 8.64
CA THR A 414 -24.78 1.22 8.35
C THR A 414 -24.47 -0.18 7.80
N PRO A 415 -24.98 -1.26 8.41
CA PRO A 415 -24.74 -2.60 7.91
C PRO A 415 -25.37 -2.80 6.53
N SER A 416 -24.69 -3.56 5.68
CA SER A 416 -25.20 -3.90 4.35
C SER A 416 -26.58 -4.57 4.43
N PRO A 417 -27.51 -4.29 3.51
CA PRO A 417 -28.72 -5.08 3.35
C PRO A 417 -28.43 -6.57 3.06
N LEU A 418 -27.24 -6.88 2.54
CA LEU A 418 -26.78 -8.23 2.26
C LEU A 418 -26.22 -8.96 3.49
N LEU A 419 -26.03 -8.28 4.63
CA LEU A 419 -25.54 -8.89 5.87
C LEU A 419 -26.63 -9.79 6.49
N LYS A 420 -26.52 -11.11 6.32
CA LYS A 420 -27.49 -12.11 6.76
C LYS A 420 -26.91 -13.10 7.76
N THR A 421 -25.82 -13.79 7.42
CA THR A 421 -25.17 -14.83 8.22
C THR A 421 -23.70 -14.51 8.54
N PRO A 422 -23.38 -13.38 9.21
CA PRO A 422 -22.01 -13.08 9.60
C PRO A 422 -21.42 -14.18 10.52
N PRO A 423 -20.09 -14.38 10.53
CA PRO A 423 -19.06 -13.55 9.89
C PRO A 423 -18.79 -13.90 8.41
N TYR A 424 -18.56 -12.88 7.58
CA TYR A 424 -18.21 -13.03 6.15
C TYR A 424 -16.70 -12.90 5.87
N VAL A 425 -15.96 -12.32 6.82
CA VAL A 425 -14.51 -12.08 6.74
C VAL A 425 -13.88 -12.69 7.97
N THR A 426 -12.69 -13.29 7.83
CA THR A 426 -11.93 -13.87 8.94
C THR A 426 -10.52 -13.27 8.99
N ALA A 427 -9.93 -13.16 10.18
CA ALA A 427 -8.50 -12.84 10.30
C ALA A 427 -7.60 -14.09 10.24
N GLU A 428 -8.19 -15.30 10.20
CA GLU A 428 -7.42 -16.54 10.19
C GLU A 428 -6.53 -16.65 8.93
N PRO A 429 -5.19 -16.74 9.11
CA PRO A 429 -4.26 -16.77 7.99
C PRO A 429 -4.22 -18.15 7.34
N ILE A 430 -3.86 -18.16 6.05
CA ILE A 430 -3.28 -19.34 5.41
C ILE A 430 -1.78 -19.30 5.66
N VAL A 431 -1.22 -20.40 6.16
CA VAL A 431 0.21 -20.50 6.48
C VAL A 431 0.89 -21.43 5.49
N THR A 432 1.99 -20.99 4.89
CA THR A 432 2.90 -21.83 4.11
C THR A 432 4.19 -22.04 4.87
N THR A 433 4.91 -23.13 4.61
CA THR A 433 6.21 -23.43 5.22
C THR A 433 7.23 -23.73 4.14
N THR A 434 8.37 -23.04 4.18
CA THR A 434 9.46 -23.18 3.21
C THR A 434 10.79 -23.35 3.93
N LYS A 435 11.60 -24.31 3.48
CA LYS A 435 12.99 -24.45 3.95
C LYS A 435 13.86 -23.43 3.22
N MET A 436 14.52 -22.57 4.00
CA MET A 436 15.43 -21.56 3.47
C MET A 436 16.83 -22.12 3.26
N GLU A 437 17.53 -21.55 2.29
CA GLU A 437 18.94 -21.82 1.96
C GLU A 437 19.77 -20.53 2.14
N PRO A 438 20.03 -20.09 3.39
CA PRO A 438 20.84 -18.89 3.65
C PRO A 438 22.19 -18.93 2.95
N GLU A 439 22.84 -20.09 2.93
CA GLU A 439 24.15 -20.28 2.31
C GLU A 439 24.15 -20.02 0.78
N ASN A 440 22.99 -20.13 0.14
CA ASN A 440 22.81 -19.92 -1.30
C ASN A 440 22.24 -18.53 -1.64
N GLY A 441 22.13 -17.65 -0.65
CA GLY A 441 21.71 -16.26 -0.86
C GLY A 441 20.24 -16.11 -1.22
N ASP A 442 19.38 -16.96 -0.65
CA ASP A 442 17.93 -16.75 -0.71
C ASP A 442 17.56 -15.34 -0.25
N PHE A 443 16.51 -14.78 -0.85
CA PHE A 443 15.88 -13.56 -0.34
C PHE A 443 14.36 -13.65 -0.48
N VAL A 444 13.65 -12.90 0.36
CA VAL A 444 12.19 -12.82 0.31
C VAL A 444 11.77 -11.38 0.17
N VAL A 445 10.85 -11.11 -0.76
CA VAL A 445 10.17 -9.82 -0.89
C VAL A 445 8.77 -9.96 -0.31
N MET A 446 8.42 -9.10 0.64
CA MET A 446 7.09 -8.95 1.22
C MET A 446 6.57 -7.56 0.88
N ALA A 447 5.36 -7.44 0.33
CA ALA A 447 4.81 -6.13 0.02
C ALA A 447 3.27 -6.12 0.03
N THR A 448 2.70 -4.93 0.25
CA THR A 448 1.27 -4.64 0.06
C THR A 448 0.88 -4.70 -1.42
N ASP A 449 -0.43 -4.71 -1.70
CA ASP A 449 -0.92 -4.89 -3.06
C ASP A 449 -0.47 -3.75 -4.00
N GLY A 450 -0.16 -2.57 -3.44
CA GLY A 450 0.36 -1.41 -4.17
C GLY A 450 1.61 -1.70 -5.01
N LEU A 451 2.48 -2.63 -4.59
CA LEU A 451 3.60 -3.10 -5.43
C LEU A 451 3.12 -4.09 -6.50
N TRP A 452 2.31 -5.07 -6.10
CA TRP A 452 1.89 -6.19 -6.94
C TRP A 452 0.86 -5.78 -8.02
N GLU A 453 0.19 -4.63 -7.86
CA GLU A 453 -0.58 -3.98 -8.92
C GLU A 453 0.31 -3.42 -10.05
N MET A 454 1.61 -3.23 -9.78
CA MET A 454 2.55 -2.54 -10.68
C MET A 454 3.64 -3.44 -11.24
N LEU A 455 4.03 -4.53 -10.58
CA LEU A 455 5.09 -5.44 -11.02
C LEU A 455 4.68 -6.91 -10.83
N THR A 456 5.10 -7.77 -11.76
CA THR A 456 4.95 -9.23 -11.66
C THR A 456 5.93 -9.82 -10.64
N ASN A 457 5.69 -11.05 -10.19
CA ASN A 457 6.61 -11.77 -9.30
C ASN A 457 8.01 -11.88 -9.92
N GLU A 458 8.08 -12.24 -11.20
CA GLU A 458 9.32 -12.38 -11.95
C GLU A 458 10.04 -11.05 -12.09
N GLU A 459 9.32 -9.96 -12.40
CA GLU A 459 9.93 -8.62 -12.46
C GLU A 459 10.52 -8.21 -11.10
N VAL A 460 9.79 -8.42 -9.99
CA VAL A 460 10.26 -8.09 -8.65
C VAL A 460 11.54 -8.87 -8.29
N ILE A 461 11.51 -10.21 -8.43
CA ILE A 461 12.66 -11.06 -8.10
C ILE A 461 13.83 -10.79 -9.05
N GLY A 462 13.55 -10.56 -10.33
CA GLY A 462 14.54 -10.19 -11.32
C GLY A 462 15.23 -8.85 -11.02
N LEU A 463 14.48 -7.84 -10.59
CA LEU A 463 15.01 -6.54 -10.18
C LEU A 463 15.93 -6.66 -8.97
N VAL A 464 15.51 -7.39 -7.92
CA VAL A 464 16.38 -7.67 -6.77
C VAL A 464 17.64 -8.42 -7.21
N GLY A 465 17.50 -9.43 -8.08
CA GLY A 465 18.63 -10.18 -8.62
C GLY A 465 19.63 -9.30 -9.37
N GLN A 466 19.14 -8.41 -10.23
CA GLN A 466 19.95 -7.44 -10.97
C GLN A 466 20.66 -6.46 -10.03
N TRP A 467 19.95 -6.03 -8.98
CA TRP A 467 20.53 -5.17 -7.93
C TRP A 467 21.66 -5.87 -7.19
N ILE A 468 21.48 -7.13 -6.75
CA ILE A 468 22.52 -7.93 -6.07
C ILE A 468 23.78 -8.05 -6.94
N GLU A 469 23.61 -8.34 -8.23
CA GLU A 469 24.72 -8.51 -9.18
C GLU A 469 25.50 -7.20 -9.38
N LYS A 470 24.79 -6.07 -9.47
CA LYS A 470 25.43 -4.75 -9.54
C LYS A 470 26.25 -4.44 -8.28
N GLN A 471 25.67 -4.60 -7.08
CA GLN A 471 26.41 -4.34 -5.83
C GLN A 471 27.65 -5.24 -5.70
N SER A 472 27.54 -6.51 -6.12
CA SER A 472 28.66 -7.45 -6.12
C SER A 472 29.80 -7.03 -7.05
N SER A 473 29.46 -6.42 -8.19
CA SER A 473 30.45 -5.90 -9.15
C SER A 473 31.16 -4.63 -8.66
N GLU A 474 30.44 -3.75 -7.95
CA GLU A 474 30.99 -2.51 -7.38
C GLU A 474 31.93 -2.79 -6.20
N ASN A 475 31.62 -3.81 -5.37
CA ASN A 475 32.44 -4.18 -4.20
C ASN A 475 33.73 -4.95 -4.55
N LYS A 476 33.79 -5.63 -5.70
CA LYS A 476 34.98 -6.41 -6.15
C LYS A 476 35.98 -5.54 -6.92
N GLY A 477 36.27 -4.34 -6.42
CA GLY A 477 37.06 -3.29 -7.07
C GLY A 477 38.03 -3.75 -8.16
N SER A 478 37.81 -3.25 -9.39
CA SER A 478 38.79 -3.07 -10.46
C SER A 478 39.91 -4.13 -10.61
N SER A 479 39.60 -5.42 -10.45
CA SER A 479 40.57 -6.50 -10.67
C SER A 479 39.90 -7.73 -11.25
N ASN A 480 39.57 -7.65 -12.54
CA ASN A 480 39.67 -8.75 -13.52
C ASN A 480 38.86 -8.44 -14.78
N GLY A 481 39.54 -7.88 -15.79
CA GLY A 481 38.98 -7.63 -17.13
C GLY A 481 38.51 -8.89 -17.88
N TRP A 482 38.78 -10.10 -17.37
CA TRP A 482 38.36 -11.36 -18.00
C TRP A 482 36.91 -11.76 -17.67
N LEU A 483 36.33 -11.29 -16.57
CA LEU A 483 34.90 -11.52 -16.24
C LEU A 483 33.95 -10.71 -17.13
N LYS A 484 34.43 -9.66 -17.81
CA LYS A 484 33.67 -8.95 -18.86
C LYS A 484 33.49 -9.79 -20.13
N LEU A 485 34.26 -10.86 -20.33
CA LEU A 485 34.12 -11.75 -21.50
C LEU A 485 33.04 -12.83 -21.31
N PHE A 486 32.65 -13.13 -20.07
CA PHE A 486 31.59 -14.09 -19.75
C PHE A 486 30.27 -13.44 -19.33
N SER A 487 30.25 -12.11 -19.14
CA SER A 487 29.01 -11.34 -19.14
C SER A 487 28.55 -11.13 -20.58
N SER A 488 28.20 -12.22 -21.28
CA SER A 488 27.25 -12.09 -22.38
C SER A 488 26.02 -11.45 -21.77
N GLN A 489 25.80 -10.20 -22.16
CA GLN A 489 24.69 -9.34 -21.80
C GLN A 489 23.39 -10.06 -22.16
N GLU A 490 22.92 -10.95 -21.29
CA GLU A 490 21.63 -11.58 -21.46
C GLU A 490 20.60 -10.46 -21.44
N LYS A 491 19.84 -10.34 -22.54
CA LYS A 491 18.83 -9.31 -22.69
C LYS A 491 17.66 -9.64 -21.74
N GLY A 492 17.58 -8.97 -20.60
CA GLY A 492 16.44 -9.03 -19.69
C GLY A 492 16.84 -9.11 -18.22
N LEU A 493 15.85 -9.28 -17.36
CA LEU A 493 16.07 -9.54 -15.94
C LEU A 493 16.68 -10.95 -15.73
N PRO A 494 17.54 -11.14 -14.72
CA PRO A 494 18.20 -12.43 -14.44
C PRO A 494 17.25 -13.44 -13.77
N VAL A 495 16.04 -13.62 -14.29
CA VAL A 495 14.98 -14.46 -13.71
C VAL A 495 14.45 -15.47 -14.74
N GLU A 496 14.15 -16.68 -14.29
CA GLU A 496 13.46 -17.68 -15.09
C GLU A 496 12.00 -17.29 -15.27
N ARG A 497 11.51 -17.36 -16.51
CA ARG A 497 10.09 -17.16 -16.78
C ARG A 497 9.39 -18.51 -16.74
N SER A 498 8.39 -18.63 -15.89
CA SER A 498 7.42 -19.72 -15.96
C SER A 498 6.76 -19.70 -17.35
N SER A 499 6.91 -20.80 -18.11
CA SER A 499 6.21 -21.00 -19.40
C SER A 499 4.69 -21.20 -19.23
N THR A 500 4.22 -21.17 -17.99
CA THR A 500 2.85 -21.51 -17.55
C THR A 500 2.05 -20.30 -17.07
N SER A 501 2.32 -19.08 -17.55
CA SER A 501 1.55 -17.85 -17.25
C SER A 501 0.08 -17.84 -17.73
N LYS A 502 -0.49 -19.03 -17.98
CA LYS A 502 -1.93 -19.31 -18.10
C LYS A 502 -2.46 -20.23 -16.99
N SER A 503 -1.80 -20.32 -15.83
CA SER A 503 -2.35 -21.06 -14.69
C SER A 503 -3.31 -20.17 -13.88
N ASN A 504 -4.40 -20.78 -13.42
CA ASN A 504 -5.47 -20.24 -12.57
C ASN A 504 -5.00 -19.85 -11.14
N ASP A 505 -3.77 -19.35 -10.97
CA ASP A 505 -3.07 -19.31 -9.68
C ASP A 505 -3.49 -18.15 -8.74
N GLY A 506 -4.62 -17.49 -9.02
CA GLY A 506 -5.15 -16.40 -8.21
C GLY A 506 -4.30 -15.10 -8.20
N GLN A 507 -3.13 -15.10 -8.85
CA GLN A 507 -2.22 -13.95 -8.88
C GLN A 507 -2.66 -12.93 -9.92
N LYS A 508 -2.93 -11.69 -9.49
CA LYS A 508 -3.34 -10.59 -10.37
C LYS A 508 -2.20 -10.22 -11.32
N THR A 509 -2.51 -10.10 -12.61
CA THR A 509 -1.63 -9.41 -13.57
C THR A 509 -1.50 -7.94 -13.16
N PRO A 510 -0.31 -7.31 -13.24
CA PRO A 510 -0.13 -5.90 -12.87
C PRO A 510 -1.04 -4.97 -13.69
N ILE A 511 -2.16 -4.57 -13.09
CA ILE A 511 -3.21 -3.81 -13.77
C ILE A 511 -2.74 -2.42 -14.17
N ARG A 512 -1.82 -1.84 -13.40
CA ARG A 512 -1.31 -0.48 -13.62
C ARG A 512 -0.43 -0.40 -14.85
N GLN A 513 0.38 -1.42 -15.12
CA GLN A 513 1.17 -1.48 -16.36
C GLN A 513 0.27 -1.41 -17.60
N GLN A 514 -0.85 -2.14 -17.59
CA GLN A 514 -1.83 -2.12 -18.68
C GLN A 514 -2.54 -0.77 -18.78
N GLN A 515 -2.94 -0.19 -17.64
CA GLN A 515 -3.64 1.09 -17.58
C GLN A 515 -2.78 2.25 -18.11
N TRP A 516 -1.48 2.22 -17.83
CA TRP A 516 -0.54 3.29 -18.22
C TRP A 516 0.06 3.10 -19.60
N GLY A 517 -0.25 2.00 -20.29
CA GLY A 517 0.30 1.70 -21.62
C GLY A 517 1.83 1.64 -21.59
N VAL A 518 2.42 1.00 -20.57
CA VAL A 518 3.88 0.88 -20.45
C VAL A 518 4.40 0.02 -21.61
N GLU A 519 5.02 0.66 -22.59
CA GLU A 519 5.62 0.00 -23.75
C GLU A 519 7.11 -0.30 -23.53
N GLY A 520 7.63 -1.30 -24.24
CA GLY A 520 9.06 -1.66 -24.22
C GLY A 520 9.39 -2.92 -23.41
N GLY A 521 10.49 -3.58 -23.79
CA GLY A 521 11.02 -4.75 -23.06
C GLY A 521 11.69 -4.35 -21.74
N GLU A 522 11.93 -5.31 -20.84
CA GLU A 522 12.54 -5.09 -19.51
C GLU A 522 13.78 -4.18 -19.53
N ASN A 523 14.65 -4.34 -20.53
CA ASN A 523 15.87 -3.54 -20.72
C ASN A 523 15.61 -2.04 -20.92
N GLN A 524 14.40 -1.65 -21.33
CA GLN A 524 13.99 -0.27 -21.57
C GLN A 524 13.17 0.31 -20.42
N ARG A 525 12.75 -0.52 -19.45
CA ARG A 525 11.87 -0.11 -18.35
C ARG A 525 12.62 0.14 -17.05
N PHE A 526 13.65 -0.65 -16.76
CA PHE A 526 14.20 -0.72 -15.40
C PHE A 526 15.55 -0.03 -15.19
N VAL A 527 15.76 0.54 -14.01
CA VAL A 527 17.00 1.19 -13.55
C VAL A 527 17.49 0.55 -12.26
N VAL A 528 18.81 0.55 -12.04
CA VAL A 528 19.42 0.10 -10.78
C VAL A 528 20.28 1.24 -10.23
N GLU A 529 19.71 2.11 -9.40
CA GLU A 529 20.40 3.30 -8.89
C GLU A 529 20.34 3.47 -7.37
N ASP A 530 19.38 2.85 -6.69
CA ASP A 530 19.21 2.99 -5.24
C ASP A 530 20.10 2.01 -4.44
N LYS A 531 20.53 2.45 -3.26
CA LYS A 531 21.28 1.63 -2.29
C LYS A 531 20.38 0.79 -1.38
N ASN A 532 19.11 1.18 -1.24
CA ASN A 532 18.06 0.41 -0.59
C ASN A 532 17.29 -0.37 -1.67
N VAL A 533 17.19 -1.69 -1.53
CA VAL A 533 16.56 -2.53 -2.56
C VAL A 533 15.03 -2.36 -2.59
N ALA A 534 14.40 -2.04 -1.46
CA ALA A 534 12.96 -1.78 -1.41
C ALA A 534 12.64 -0.47 -2.15
N THR A 535 13.44 0.58 -1.94
CA THR A 535 13.37 1.83 -2.72
C THR A 535 13.58 1.57 -4.22
N HIS A 536 14.55 0.71 -4.57
CA HIS A 536 14.79 0.29 -5.95
C HIS A 536 13.57 -0.37 -6.61
N LEU A 537 12.86 -1.25 -5.89
CA LEU A 537 11.63 -1.87 -6.39
C LEU A 537 10.53 -0.83 -6.62
N VAL A 538 10.30 0.06 -5.65
CA VAL A 538 9.29 1.11 -5.74
C VAL A 538 9.58 2.10 -6.88
N ARG A 539 10.85 2.50 -7.07
CA ARG A 539 11.25 3.37 -8.19
C ARG A 539 10.88 2.74 -9.54
N ASN A 540 11.16 1.45 -9.69
CA ASN A 540 10.86 0.72 -10.92
C ASN A 540 9.35 0.48 -11.11
N ALA A 541 8.61 0.28 -10.03
CA ALA A 541 7.15 0.20 -10.06
C ALA A 541 6.51 1.52 -10.54
N LEU A 542 7.08 2.66 -10.13
CA LEU A 542 6.56 4.00 -10.45
C LEU A 542 7.11 4.61 -11.76
N GLY A 543 7.98 3.92 -12.50
CA GLY A 543 8.38 4.37 -13.83
C GLY A 543 9.79 3.96 -14.26
N GLY A 544 10.68 3.65 -13.32
CA GLY A 544 12.06 3.23 -13.61
C GLY A 544 12.79 4.20 -14.55
N LYS A 545 13.09 3.76 -15.78
CA LYS A 545 13.72 4.60 -16.82
C LYS A 545 12.84 5.74 -17.31
N ASN A 546 11.52 5.61 -17.22
CA ASN A 546 10.60 6.69 -17.51
C ASN A 546 10.56 7.68 -16.32
N ASN A 547 11.58 8.52 -16.25
CA ASN A 547 11.75 9.49 -15.17
C ASN A 547 10.61 10.53 -15.13
N GLU A 548 10.01 10.87 -16.28
CA GLU A 548 8.84 11.77 -16.32
C GLU A 548 7.64 11.15 -15.59
N MET A 549 7.34 9.88 -15.86
CA MET A 549 6.26 9.15 -15.18
C MET A 549 6.50 9.04 -13.68
N LEU A 550 7.72 8.68 -13.27
CA LEU A 550 8.12 8.59 -11.86
C LEU A 550 7.87 9.92 -11.13
N ARG A 551 8.36 11.02 -11.70
CA ARG A 551 8.22 12.36 -11.14
C ARG A 551 6.76 12.78 -11.09
N ALA A 552 5.99 12.52 -12.15
CA ALA A 552 4.57 12.86 -12.20
C ALA A 552 3.77 12.12 -11.10
N LEU A 553 3.96 10.81 -10.94
CA LEU A 553 3.27 10.00 -9.93
C LEU A 553 3.66 10.39 -8.49
N LEU A 554 4.91 10.81 -8.28
CA LEU A 554 5.39 11.28 -6.98
C LEU A 554 4.98 12.73 -6.67
N THR A 555 4.73 13.57 -7.67
CA THR A 555 4.22 14.94 -7.47
C THR A 555 2.81 14.95 -6.88
N LEU A 556 1.99 13.92 -7.16
CA LEU A 556 0.58 13.90 -6.75
C LEU A 556 0.42 13.80 -5.22
N PRO A 557 -0.29 14.75 -4.59
CA PRO A 557 -0.62 14.68 -3.18
C PRO A 557 -1.90 13.87 -2.95
N ALA A 558 -2.11 13.41 -1.72
CA ALA A 558 -3.41 12.92 -1.28
C ALA A 558 -4.49 14.02 -1.44
N PRO A 559 -5.74 13.65 -1.79
CA PRO A 559 -6.23 12.32 -2.12
C PRO A 559 -6.09 11.95 -3.62
N TYR A 560 -5.40 12.76 -4.43
CA TYR A 560 -5.33 12.57 -5.88
C TYR A 560 -4.44 11.40 -6.29
N SER A 561 -3.35 11.16 -5.56
CA SER A 561 -2.45 10.01 -5.72
C SER A 561 -3.19 8.68 -5.72
N ARG A 562 -4.21 8.52 -4.86
CA ARG A 562 -4.99 7.28 -4.68
C ARG A 562 -5.67 6.78 -5.95
N ARG A 563 -5.91 7.66 -6.93
CA ARG A 563 -6.49 7.29 -8.23
C ARG A 563 -5.51 6.53 -9.14
N TYR A 564 -4.21 6.73 -8.91
CA TYR A 564 -3.14 6.23 -9.78
C TYR A 564 -2.33 5.13 -9.11
N ARG A 565 -2.13 5.22 -7.80
CA ARG A 565 -1.39 4.22 -7.02
C ARG A 565 -2.00 4.03 -5.64
N ASP A 566 -1.78 2.87 -5.07
CA ASP A 566 -2.04 2.65 -3.65
C ASP A 566 -0.90 3.17 -2.77
N ASP A 567 -1.07 3.05 -1.46
CA ASP A 567 0.06 3.03 -0.54
C ASP A 567 1.03 1.92 -0.97
N LEU A 568 2.34 2.17 -0.86
CA LEU A 568 3.35 1.15 -1.18
C LEU A 568 4.20 0.91 0.05
N THR A 569 4.14 -0.30 0.57
CA THR A 569 5.07 -0.78 1.60
C THR A 569 5.75 -2.04 1.10
N VAL A 570 7.08 -2.00 1.07
CA VAL A 570 7.92 -3.08 0.55
C VAL A 570 9.00 -3.38 1.55
N GLU A 571 9.19 -4.67 1.83
CA GLU A 571 10.26 -5.21 2.65
C GLU A 571 11.01 -6.31 1.89
N VAL A 572 12.34 -6.28 1.94
CA VAL A 572 13.21 -7.29 1.31
C VAL A 572 14.19 -7.84 2.32
N ILE A 573 14.13 -9.14 2.56
CA ILE A 573 14.90 -9.86 3.59
C ILE A 573 15.95 -10.74 2.89
N PHE A 574 17.22 -10.50 3.18
CA PHE A 574 18.35 -11.26 2.61
C PHE A 574 18.83 -12.31 3.60
N PHE A 575 18.82 -13.57 3.17
CA PHE A 575 19.30 -14.69 3.95
C PHE A 575 20.79 -14.93 3.70
N GLY A 576 21.49 -15.32 4.75
CA GLY A 576 22.93 -15.56 4.71
C GLY A 576 23.52 -15.78 6.10
N ASN A 577 24.83 -15.94 6.14
CA ASN A 577 25.60 -16.07 7.38
C ASN A 577 26.62 -14.94 7.47
N THR A 578 26.72 -14.31 8.64
CA THR A 578 27.65 -13.21 8.94
C THR A 578 28.48 -13.56 10.17
N PRO A 579 29.60 -12.87 10.45
CA PRO A 579 30.23 -12.95 11.76
C PRO A 579 29.24 -12.55 12.86
N LYS A 580 29.15 -13.35 13.94
CA LYS A 580 28.22 -13.10 15.05
C LYS A 580 28.71 -11.92 15.90
N THR A 581 28.12 -10.75 15.70
CA THR A 581 28.34 -9.55 16.54
C THR A 581 27.27 -9.41 17.64
N GLY A 582 26.12 -10.07 17.46
CA GLY A 582 24.98 -10.05 18.39
C GLY A 582 23.99 -8.91 18.15
N ASN A 583 24.35 -7.90 17.36
CA ASN A 583 23.58 -6.66 17.20
C ASN A 583 22.86 -6.58 15.85
N VAL A 584 21.76 -5.82 15.81
CA VAL A 584 21.16 -5.28 14.59
C VAL A 584 21.56 -3.82 14.50
N THR A 585 22.15 -3.40 13.38
CA THR A 585 22.65 -2.04 13.19
C THR A 585 22.05 -1.41 11.94
N THR A 586 21.72 -0.13 12.01
CA THR A 586 21.28 0.64 10.84
C THR A 586 22.37 0.65 9.76
N ASN A 587 21.96 0.46 8.52
CA ASN A 587 22.79 0.64 7.34
C ASN A 587 22.61 2.08 6.83
N GLU A 588 23.48 2.98 7.29
CA GLU A 588 23.37 4.43 7.05
C GLU A 588 23.35 4.82 5.56
N ASP A 589 24.04 4.07 4.70
CA ASP A 589 24.09 4.36 3.26
C ASP A 589 22.76 4.09 2.52
N ALA A 590 21.92 3.23 3.10
CA ALA A 590 20.64 2.80 2.54
C ALA A 590 19.44 3.13 3.45
N THR A 591 19.65 4.06 4.39
CA THR A 591 18.63 4.54 5.32
C THR A 591 18.47 6.05 5.17
N ALA A 592 17.24 6.54 5.31
CA ALA A 592 16.95 7.97 5.33
C ALA A 592 17.64 8.63 6.55
N PRO A 593 18.33 9.78 6.39
CA PRO A 593 18.91 10.50 7.52
C PRO A 593 17.80 10.96 8.49
N ILE A 594 18.08 10.90 9.80
CA ILE A 594 17.12 11.13 10.89
C ILE A 594 16.37 12.49 10.79
N SER A 595 16.96 13.51 10.16
CA SER A 595 16.32 14.81 9.94
C SER A 595 15.15 14.79 8.95
N ALA A 596 15.01 13.74 8.14
CA ALA A 596 13.92 13.59 7.17
C ALA A 596 12.62 13.04 7.80
N LYS A 597 12.67 12.48 9.02
CA LYS A 597 11.49 11.95 9.72
C LYS A 597 10.76 13.09 10.43
N ALA A 598 9.74 13.67 9.79
CA ALA A 598 8.76 14.47 10.50
C ALA A 598 8.12 13.57 11.57
N LYS A 599 8.27 13.93 12.85
CA LYS A 599 7.54 13.25 13.93
C LYS A 599 6.05 13.54 13.72
N LEU A 600 5.28 12.51 13.35
CA LEU A 600 3.82 12.52 13.41
C LEU A 600 3.35 12.48 14.87
#